data_AF-A0A1J8QI49-F1
#
_entry.id   AF-A0A1J8QI49-F1
#
_cell.length_a   1.000
_cell.length_b   1.000
_cell.length_c   1.000
_cell.angle_alpha   90.00
_cell.angle_beta   90.00
_cell.angle_gamma   90.00
#
_symmetry.space_group_name_H-M   'P 1'
#
loop_
_entity.id
_entity.type
_entity.pdbx_description
1 polymer ?
#
loop_
_entity_poly.entity_id
_entity_poly.type
_entity_poly.pdbx_seq_one_letter_code
_entity_poly.pdbx_strand_id
1 'polypeptide(L)'
;MSTDSADELSLLSRTICSFKWLKHLQCPSLDSAALNYISSLPTLMTVAIYNWRHKVQLDWDNLNVAPFVNVTTLRFRVHSAADVIKLIQHSEFPSLKEFMFCVDVLPWVEAEQLFRALSQCRACETFERNVISSHYPEEESEDDDEDHSFDGD
;
A
#
# COMPACT_ATOMS: atom_id res chain seq x y z
N MET A 1 27.48 5.79 -1.01
CA MET A 1 27.19 5.50 0.40
C MET A 1 25.71 5.74 0.61
N SER A 2 24.89 4.67 0.64
CA SER A 2 23.46 4.77 0.96
C SER A 2 22.99 3.44 1.56
N THR A 3 23.37 3.19 2.82
CA THR A 3 22.92 2.04 3.61
C THR A 3 21.82 2.39 4.62
N ASP A 4 21.46 3.66 4.77
CA ASP A 4 20.48 4.12 5.78
C ASP A 4 19.11 3.44 5.66
N SER A 5 18.56 3.31 4.45
CA SER A 5 17.17 2.84 4.29
C SER A 5 16.94 1.39 4.75
N ALA A 6 17.93 0.50 4.64
CA ALA A 6 17.78 -0.90 5.02
C ALA A 6 17.91 -1.10 6.55
N ASP A 7 18.80 -0.33 7.17
CA ASP A 7 19.01 -0.35 8.62
C ASP A 7 17.81 0.30 9.36
N GLU A 8 17.26 1.38 8.80
CA GLU A 8 16.04 2.02 9.33
C GLU A 8 14.81 1.10 9.26
N LEU A 9 14.60 0.43 8.12
CA LEU A 9 13.52 -0.56 7.97
C LEU A 9 13.69 -1.71 8.96
N SER A 10 14.90 -2.25 9.09
CA SER A 10 15.20 -3.34 10.03
C SER A 10 14.97 -2.93 11.49
N LEU A 11 15.32 -1.69 11.86
CA LEU A 11 15.08 -1.15 13.21
C LEU A 11 13.58 -0.99 13.49
N LEU A 12 12.82 -0.48 12.53
CA LEU A 12 11.38 -0.36 12.63
C LEU A 12 10.71 -1.72 12.78
N SER A 13 11.10 -2.70 11.96
CA SER A 13 10.61 -4.08 12.02
C SER A 13 10.86 -4.70 13.39
N ARG A 14 12.08 -4.57 13.93
CA ARG A 14 12.41 -5.05 15.28
C ARG A 14 11.56 -4.40 16.36
N THR A 15 11.29 -3.11 16.19
CA THR A 15 10.49 -2.34 17.14
C THR A 15 9.02 -2.79 17.09
N ILE A 16 8.46 -2.99 15.90
CA ILE A 16 7.10 -3.52 15.70
C ILE A 16 6.97 -4.92 16.28
N CYS A 17 7.96 -5.79 16.03
CA CYS A 17 8.01 -7.15 16.56
C CYS A 17 8.11 -7.23 18.09
N SER A 18 8.41 -6.12 18.77
CA SER A 18 8.42 -6.07 20.24
C SER A 18 7.02 -5.83 20.84
N PHE A 19 6.06 -5.36 20.06
CA PHE A 19 4.71 -5.07 20.55
C PHE A 19 3.81 -6.30 20.51
N LYS A 20 3.43 -6.78 21.70
CA LYS A 20 2.58 -7.99 21.82
C LYS A 20 1.08 -7.70 21.65
N TRP A 21 0.62 -6.50 21.98
CA TRP A 21 -0.81 -6.15 22.06
C TRP A 21 -1.17 -4.97 21.14
N LEU A 22 -0.53 -4.92 19.97
CA LEU A 22 -0.75 -3.85 19.02
C LEU A 22 -2.13 -3.98 18.38
N LYS A 23 -3.01 -2.99 18.60
CA LYS A 23 -4.36 -2.96 18.01
C LYS A 23 -4.44 -2.17 16.72
N HIS A 24 -3.76 -1.03 16.69
CA HIS A 24 -3.73 -0.13 15.54
C HIS A 24 -2.26 0.12 15.20
N LEU A 25 -1.88 -0.24 13.98
CA LEU A 25 -0.55 0.01 13.45
C LEU A 25 -0.65 1.07 12.36
N GLN A 26 0.13 2.13 12.54
CA GLN A 26 0.40 3.11 11.49
C GLN A 26 1.90 3.23 11.32
N CYS A 27 2.40 2.87 10.15
CA CYS A 27 3.84 2.84 9.90
C CYS A 27 4.16 3.15 8.43
N PRO A 28 5.43 3.50 8.14
CA PRO A 28 5.93 3.46 6.78
C PRO A 28 6.06 2.00 6.28
N SER A 29 6.65 1.81 5.10
CA SER A 29 6.96 0.51 4.52
C SER A 29 7.60 -0.47 5.53
N LEU A 30 7.19 -1.73 5.45
CA LEU A 30 7.67 -2.83 6.31
C LEU A 30 8.40 -3.88 5.48
N ASP A 31 9.32 -4.61 6.13
CA ASP A 31 9.92 -5.80 5.55
C ASP A 31 9.01 -7.04 5.70
N SER A 32 9.46 -8.14 5.11
CA SER A 32 8.76 -9.42 5.14
C SER A 32 8.60 -9.98 6.56
N ALA A 33 9.61 -9.78 7.41
CA ALA A 33 9.60 -10.30 8.78
C ALA A 33 8.57 -9.59 9.64
N ALA A 34 8.48 -8.26 9.54
CA ALA A 34 7.48 -7.45 10.21
C ALA A 34 6.08 -7.77 9.69
N LEU A 35 5.88 -7.86 8.38
CA LEU A 35 4.59 -8.23 7.78
C LEU A 35 4.09 -9.58 8.30
N ASN A 36 4.97 -10.59 8.33
CA ASN A 36 4.61 -11.90 8.85
C ASN A 36 4.27 -11.84 10.35
N TYR A 37 5.07 -11.12 11.16
CA TYR A 37 4.78 -10.96 12.58
C TYR A 37 3.42 -10.31 12.83
N ILE A 38 3.14 -9.17 12.17
CA ILE A 38 1.87 -8.45 12.37
C ILE A 38 0.66 -9.25 11.85
N SER A 39 0.85 -10.06 10.80
CA SER A 39 -0.21 -10.95 10.30
C SER A 39 -0.63 -12.00 11.33
N SER A 40 0.32 -12.44 12.17
CA SER A 40 0.08 -13.40 13.25
C SER A 40 -0.49 -12.79 14.53
N LEU A 41 -0.53 -11.45 14.65
CA LEU A 41 -0.99 -10.78 15.87
C LEU A 41 -2.52 -10.84 15.98
N PRO A 42 -3.09 -11.57 16.95
CA PRO A 42 -4.53 -11.66 17.10
C PRO A 42 -5.15 -10.37 17.63
N THR A 43 -4.34 -9.46 18.17
CA THR A 43 -4.84 -8.18 18.71
C THR A 43 -4.97 -7.09 17.65
N LEU A 44 -4.40 -7.31 16.46
CA LEU A 44 -4.31 -6.30 15.42
C LEU A 44 -5.64 -6.18 14.66
N MET A 45 -6.19 -4.97 14.67
CA MET A 45 -7.49 -4.65 14.07
C MET A 45 -7.36 -3.65 12.92
N THR A 46 -6.44 -2.70 13.03
CA THR A 46 -6.24 -1.66 12.01
C THR A 46 -4.78 -1.65 11.57
N VAL A 47 -4.57 -1.71 10.26
CA VAL A 47 -3.23 -1.57 9.66
C VAL A 47 -3.28 -0.43 8.65
N ALA A 48 -2.40 0.54 8.82
CA ALA A 48 -2.29 1.70 7.96
C ALA A 48 -0.82 1.88 7.54
N ILE A 49 -0.52 1.58 6.27
CA ILE A 49 0.82 1.65 5.72
C ILE A 49 0.90 2.84 4.77
N TYR A 50 1.86 3.73 5.01
CA TYR A 50 2.04 4.94 4.25
C TYR A 50 3.42 4.96 3.60
N ASN A 51 3.56 5.74 2.53
CA ASN A 51 4.86 6.15 2.02
C ASN A 51 5.73 5.00 1.49
N TRP A 52 5.14 4.11 0.68
CA TRP A 52 5.87 3.10 -0.11
C TRP A 52 6.62 3.75 -1.29
N ARG A 53 7.38 4.82 -1.01
CA ARG A 53 8.17 5.58 -2.00
C ARG A 53 9.42 4.81 -2.42
N HIS A 54 9.90 3.93 -1.57
CA HIS A 54 10.93 2.98 -1.94
C HIS A 54 10.22 1.73 -2.44
N LYS A 55 10.56 1.28 -3.65
CA LYS A 55 10.21 -0.08 -4.11
C LYS A 55 10.81 -1.04 -3.10
N VAL A 56 10.06 -1.38 -2.06
CA VAL A 56 10.45 -2.48 -1.18
C VAL A 56 10.35 -3.69 -2.09
N GLN A 57 11.52 -4.20 -2.50
CA GLN A 57 11.59 -5.52 -3.14
C GLN A 57 11.26 -6.54 -2.07
N LEU A 58 9.97 -6.63 -1.73
CA LEU A 58 9.43 -7.76 -0.99
C LEU A 58 9.51 -8.94 -1.93
N ASP A 59 10.17 -9.99 -1.45
CA ASP A 59 10.19 -11.28 -2.11
C ASP A 59 8.83 -11.95 -1.91
N TRP A 60 7.84 -11.46 -2.65
CA TRP A 60 6.45 -11.89 -2.59
C TRP A 60 6.30 -13.39 -2.88
N ASP A 61 7.21 -13.98 -3.65
CA ASP A 61 7.20 -15.40 -4.00
C ASP A 61 7.55 -16.31 -2.80
N ASN A 62 8.37 -15.82 -1.88
CA ASN A 62 8.73 -16.52 -0.63
C ASN A 62 7.94 -16.04 0.59
N LEU A 63 7.00 -15.11 0.39
CA LEU A 63 6.23 -14.51 1.47
C LEU A 63 5.03 -15.38 1.85
N ASN A 64 5.21 -16.24 2.85
CA ASN A 64 4.09 -16.96 3.47
C ASN A 64 3.42 -16.07 4.52
N VAL A 65 2.63 -15.09 4.06
CA VAL A 65 1.91 -14.18 4.96
C VAL A 65 0.75 -14.93 5.58
N ALA A 66 0.70 -14.98 6.90
CA ALA A 66 -0.43 -15.59 7.57
C ALA A 66 -1.71 -14.78 7.30
N PRO A 67 -2.89 -15.42 7.36
CA PRO A 67 -4.16 -14.71 7.27
C PRO A 67 -4.26 -13.64 8.37
N PHE A 68 -4.57 -12.40 7.99
CA PHE A 68 -4.87 -11.31 8.91
C PHE A 68 -6.29 -11.47 9.44
N VAL A 69 -6.47 -12.46 10.32
CA VAL A 69 -7.79 -12.91 10.77
C VAL A 69 -8.63 -11.84 11.45
N ASN A 70 -8.00 -10.92 12.20
CA ASN A 70 -8.70 -9.94 13.02
C ASN A 70 -8.64 -8.50 12.48
N VAL A 71 -7.97 -8.30 11.34
CA VAL A 71 -7.87 -6.98 10.73
C VAL A 71 -9.20 -6.62 10.07
N THR A 72 -9.77 -5.52 10.54
CA THR A 72 -11.05 -4.97 10.10
C THR A 72 -10.87 -3.73 9.22
N THR A 73 -9.74 -3.03 9.34
CA THR A 73 -9.45 -1.82 8.57
C THR A 73 -8.05 -1.89 7.97
N LEU A 74 -7.96 -1.79 6.65
CA LEU A 74 -6.72 -1.64 5.90
C LEU A 74 -6.66 -0.27 5.23
N ARG A 75 -5.53 0.42 5.40
CA ARG A 75 -5.28 1.72 4.76
C ARG A 75 -3.92 1.72 4.09
N PHE A 76 -3.89 2.16 2.86
CA PHE A 76 -2.67 2.26 2.05
C PHE A 76 -2.57 3.65 1.43
N ARG A 77 -1.38 4.24 1.52
CA ARG A 77 -1.00 5.42 0.73
C ARG A 77 0.32 5.15 0.03
N VAL A 78 0.26 4.87 -1.28
CA VAL A 78 1.39 4.34 -2.06
C VAL A 78 1.54 5.06 -3.39
N HIS A 79 2.69 4.90 -4.06
CA HIS A 79 2.90 5.49 -5.39
C HIS A 79 2.30 4.62 -6.52
N SER A 80 2.33 3.29 -6.37
CA SER A 80 1.79 2.30 -7.33
C SER A 80 1.00 1.23 -6.59
N ALA A 81 -0.01 0.65 -7.25
CA ALA A 81 -0.85 -0.39 -6.67
C ALA A 81 -0.21 -1.78 -6.71
N ALA A 82 0.86 -1.98 -7.50
CA ALA A 82 1.44 -3.31 -7.76
C ALA A 82 1.75 -4.11 -6.47
N ASP A 83 2.38 -3.48 -5.48
CA ASP A 83 2.74 -4.15 -4.22
C ASP A 83 1.52 -4.43 -3.33
N VAL A 84 0.52 -3.54 -3.34
CA VAL A 84 -0.73 -3.75 -2.58
C VAL A 84 -1.56 -4.88 -3.20
N ILE A 85 -1.62 -4.95 -4.53
CA ILE A 85 -2.28 -6.04 -5.25
C ILE A 85 -1.64 -7.38 -4.85
N LYS A 86 -0.31 -7.46 -4.87
CA LYS A 86 0.41 -8.68 -4.44
C LYS A 86 0.13 -9.02 -2.99
N LEU A 87 0.16 -8.05 -2.08
CA LEU A 87 -0.17 -8.28 -0.68
C LEU A 87 -1.57 -8.89 -0.49
N ILE A 88 -2.57 -8.35 -1.20
CA ILE A 88 -3.95 -8.83 -1.15
C ILE A 88 -4.10 -10.21 -1.80
N GLN A 89 -3.32 -10.51 -2.84
CA GLN A 89 -3.33 -11.82 -3.49
C GLN A 89 -2.67 -12.91 -2.63
N HIS A 90 -1.61 -12.58 -1.91
CA HIS A 90 -0.85 -13.52 -1.09
C HIS A 90 -1.35 -13.66 0.35
N SER A 91 -2.31 -12.83 0.76
CA SER A 91 -2.84 -12.82 2.14
C SER A 91 -4.35 -12.91 2.17
N GLU A 92 -4.90 -13.45 3.26
CA GLU A 92 -6.34 -13.47 3.48
C GLU A 92 -6.74 -12.47 4.57
N PHE A 93 -7.84 -11.76 4.34
CA PHE A 93 -8.41 -10.78 5.28
C PHE A 93 -9.88 -11.10 5.58
N PRO A 94 -10.19 -12.18 6.32
CA PRO A 94 -11.56 -12.67 6.47
C PRO A 94 -12.49 -11.71 7.25
N SER A 95 -11.93 -10.86 8.13
CA SER A 95 -12.70 -9.91 8.94
C SER A 95 -12.68 -8.48 8.39
N LEU A 96 -12.20 -8.28 7.16
CA LEU A 96 -12.00 -6.94 6.62
C LEU A 96 -13.33 -6.25 6.31
N LYS A 97 -13.55 -5.11 6.96
CA LYS A 97 -14.74 -4.27 6.79
C LYS A 97 -14.45 -3.03 5.96
N GLU A 98 -13.28 -2.43 6.16
CA GLU A 98 -12.89 -1.18 5.52
C GLU A 98 -11.57 -1.31 4.79
N PHE A 99 -11.57 -0.91 3.51
CA PHE A 99 -10.37 -0.75 2.71
C PHE A 99 -10.29 0.70 2.20
N MET A 100 -9.16 1.34 2.46
CA MET A 100 -8.85 2.67 1.94
C MET A 100 -7.52 2.62 1.20
N PHE A 101 -7.53 3.05 -0.05
CA PHE A 101 -6.38 3.01 -0.93
C PHE A 101 -6.23 4.36 -1.64
N CYS A 102 -5.16 5.07 -1.28
CA CYS A 102 -4.74 6.30 -1.94
C CYS A 102 -3.48 6.00 -2.74
N VAL A 103 -3.51 6.27 -4.04
CA VAL A 103 -2.37 6.08 -4.92
C VAL A 103 -2.08 7.33 -5.73
N ASP A 104 -0.82 7.54 -6.10
CA ASP A 104 -0.48 8.63 -7.00
C ASP A 104 -0.99 8.25 -8.40
N VAL A 105 -0.45 7.22 -9.04
CA VAL A 105 -0.89 6.77 -10.37
C VAL A 105 -1.62 5.43 -10.29
N LEU A 106 -2.85 5.36 -10.81
CA LEU A 106 -3.62 4.11 -10.93
C LEU A 106 -4.00 3.82 -12.38
N PRO A 107 -3.16 3.11 -13.14
CA PRO A 107 -3.53 2.63 -14.46
C PRO A 107 -4.76 1.73 -14.40
N TRP A 108 -5.58 1.73 -15.45
CA TRP A 108 -6.80 0.90 -15.51
C TRP A 108 -6.52 -0.59 -15.27
N VAL A 109 -5.42 -1.10 -15.82
CA VAL A 109 -4.99 -2.49 -15.63
C VAL A 109 -4.73 -2.82 -14.16
N GLU A 110 -4.07 -1.92 -13.42
CA GLU A 110 -3.82 -2.10 -11.99
C GLU A 110 -5.12 -1.97 -11.18
N ALA A 111 -6.00 -1.04 -11.55
CA ALA A 111 -7.31 -0.91 -10.93
C ALA A 111 -8.12 -2.22 -11.05
N GLU A 112 -8.19 -2.79 -12.25
CA GLU A 112 -8.90 -4.05 -12.49
C GLU A 112 -8.30 -5.20 -11.67
N GLN A 113 -6.97 -5.31 -11.64
CA GLN A 113 -6.28 -6.32 -10.84
C GLN A 113 -6.53 -6.16 -9.34
N LEU A 114 -6.58 -4.92 -8.84
CA LEU A 114 -6.91 -4.63 -7.45
C LEU A 114 -8.33 -5.09 -7.10
N PHE A 115 -9.33 -4.75 -7.91
CA PHE A 115 -10.70 -5.19 -7.67
C PHE A 115 -10.84 -6.71 -7.77
N ARG A 116 -10.14 -7.36 -8.72
CA ARG A 116 -10.11 -8.82 -8.81
C ARG A 116 -9.49 -9.43 -7.55
N ALA A 117 -8.37 -8.92 -7.07
CA ALA A 117 -7.72 -9.39 -5.84
C ALA A 117 -8.64 -9.21 -4.62
N LEU A 118 -9.26 -8.04 -4.47
CA LEU A 118 -10.22 -7.77 -3.40
C LEU A 118 -11.44 -8.69 -3.46
N SER A 119 -11.94 -9.00 -4.66
CA SER A 119 -13.07 -9.93 -4.85
C SER A 119 -12.76 -11.37 -4.45
N GLN A 120 -11.49 -11.78 -4.60
CA GLN A 120 -11.00 -13.12 -4.28
C GLN A 120 -10.60 -13.24 -2.81
N CYS A 121 -10.17 -12.13 -2.22
CA CYS A 121 -9.98 -12.04 -0.79
C CYS A 121 -11.36 -12.23 -0.14
N ARG A 122 -11.53 -13.30 0.66
CA ARG A 122 -12.79 -13.69 1.32
C ARG A 122 -13.40 -12.63 2.27
N ALA A 123 -12.88 -11.40 2.23
CA ALA A 123 -13.45 -10.19 2.80
C ALA A 123 -14.84 -9.84 2.24
N CYS A 124 -15.23 -10.33 1.06
CA CYS A 124 -16.47 -9.89 0.38
C CYS A 124 -17.76 -10.06 1.20
N GLU A 125 -17.80 -10.97 2.18
CA GLU A 125 -18.97 -11.14 3.05
C GLU A 125 -19.04 -10.10 4.18
N THR A 126 -17.91 -9.52 4.56
CA THR A 126 -17.79 -8.57 5.69
C THR A 126 -17.47 -7.14 5.26
N PHE A 127 -17.28 -6.92 3.96
CA PHE A 127 -16.82 -5.66 3.41
C PHE A 127 -17.92 -4.58 3.40
N GLU A 128 -17.75 -3.55 4.23
CA GLU A 128 -18.71 -2.46 4.41
C GLU A 128 -18.32 -1.22 3.60
N ARG A 129 -17.00 -0.95 3.43
CA ARG A 129 -16.53 0.28 2.79
C ARG A 129 -15.26 0.08 1.98
N ASN A 130 -15.30 0.53 0.73
CA ASN A 130 -14.14 0.67 -0.15
C ASN A 130 -13.96 2.13 -0.56
N VAL A 131 -12.77 2.69 -0.35
CA VAL A 131 -12.39 4.00 -0.86
C VAL A 131 -11.10 3.86 -1.66
N ILE A 132 -11.18 4.09 -2.97
CA ILE A 132 -10.02 4.16 -3.86
C ILE A 132 -9.93 5.58 -4.42
N SER A 133 -8.77 6.20 -4.30
CA SER A 133 -8.49 7.55 -4.82
C SER A 133 -7.14 7.57 -5.52
N SER A 134 -7.10 8.15 -6.71
CA SER A 134 -5.87 8.40 -7.48
C SER A 134 -5.70 9.89 -7.71
N HIS A 135 -4.48 10.42 -7.57
CA HIS A 135 -4.17 11.80 -7.93
C HIS A 135 -3.51 11.81 -9.31
N TYR A 136 -4.22 12.31 -10.34
CA TYR A 136 -3.52 12.63 -11.58
C TYR A 136 -2.49 13.72 -11.27
N PRO A 137 -1.20 13.52 -11.54
CA PRO A 137 -0.28 14.65 -11.55
C PRO A 137 -0.83 15.61 -12.60
N GLU A 138 -1.12 16.84 -12.18
CA GLU A 138 -1.46 17.92 -13.11
C GLU A 138 -0.33 17.97 -14.13
N GLU A 139 -0.65 17.74 -15.41
CA GLU A 139 0.29 17.96 -16.49
C GLU A 139 0.72 19.42 -16.40
N GLU A 140 2.00 19.67 -16.13
CA GLU A 140 2.59 21.00 -16.26
C GLU A 140 2.33 21.44 -17.70
N SER A 141 1.37 22.36 -17.89
CA SER A 141 1.08 22.95 -19.18
C SER A 141 2.36 23.59 -19.68
N GLU A 142 2.89 23.06 -20.79
CA GLU A 142 3.91 23.73 -21.59
C GLU A 142 3.32 25.09 -21.98
N ASP A 143 3.84 26.18 -21.38
CA ASP A 143 3.57 27.53 -21.85
C ASP A 143 4.10 27.59 -23.30
N ASP A 144 3.17 27.60 -24.25
CA ASP A 144 3.43 27.93 -25.64
C ASP A 144 3.97 29.37 -25.69
N ASP A 145 5.30 29.51 -25.74
CA ASP A 145 5.94 30.75 -26.19
C ASP A 145 5.65 30.92 -27.69
N GLU A 146 4.44 31.41 -28.03
CA GLU A 146 4.14 31.99 -29.34
C GLU A 146 4.94 33.29 -29.49
N ASP A 147 6.16 33.17 -30.02
CA ASP A 147 6.98 34.28 -30.49
C ASP A 147 6.33 34.89 -31.76
N HIS A 148 5.33 35.75 -31.55
CA HIS A 148 4.79 36.63 -32.59
C HIS A 148 5.80 37.74 -32.90
N SER A 149 6.81 37.41 -33.70
CA SER A 149 7.58 38.40 -34.46
C SER A 149 6.69 38.98 -35.57
N PHE A 150 5.94 40.03 -35.22
CA PHE A 150 5.26 40.92 -36.15
C PHE A 150 6.22 42.05 -36.53
N ASP A 151 6.92 41.92 -37.66
CA ASP A 151 7.58 43.06 -38.32
C ASP A 151 6.73 43.47 -39.53
N GLY A 152 6.08 44.62 -39.40
CA GLY A 152 5.36 45.31 -40.47
C GLY A 152 6.25 46.34 -41.17
N ASP A 153 6.06 46.40 -42.50
CA ASP A 153 6.45 47.41 -43.51
C ASP A 153 7.75 48.24 -43.33
#